data_AF-A0A2N6FWH1-F1
#
_entry.id   AF-A0A2N6FWH1-F1
#
_cell.length_a   1.000
_cell.length_b   1.000
_cell.length_c   1.000
_cell.angle_alpha   90.00
_cell.angle_beta   90.00
_cell.angle_gamma   90.00
#
_symmetry.space_group_name_H-M   'P 1'
#
loop_
_entity.id
_entity.type
_entity.pdbx_description
1 polymer ?
#
loop_
_entity_poly.entity_id
_entity_poly.type
_entity_poly.pdbx_seq_one_letter_code
_entity_poly.pdbx_strand_id
1 'polypeptide(L)' 'MKSNMDDELSLDKIDDYNGTETKEKRNTVKLVIVFCLLVGAVFSYMKYNSQVEDYVGTQEAPGISTTKK' A
#
# COMPACT_ATOMS: atom_id res chain seq x y z
N MET A 1 -4.71 52.63 9.90
CA MET A 1 -5.07 51.75 8.77
C MET A 1 -4.61 50.36 9.16
N LYS A 2 -5.52 49.44 9.49
CA LYS A 2 -5.15 48.04 9.75
C LYS A 2 -4.81 47.42 8.39
N SER A 3 -3.61 46.86 8.26
CA SER A 3 -3.18 46.18 7.04
C SER A 3 -3.92 44.85 6.94
N ASN A 4 -4.60 44.60 5.82
CA ASN A 4 -5.33 43.35 5.55
C ASN A 4 -4.40 42.21 5.07
N MET A 5 -3.08 42.40 5.14
CA MET A 5 -2.10 41.39 4.71
C MET A 5 -2.13 40.12 5.57
N ASP A 6 -2.58 40.24 6.83
CA ASP A 6 -2.73 39.11 7.73
C ASP A 6 -3.92 38.19 7.38
N ASP A 7 -4.82 38.60 6.48
CA ASP A 7 -5.97 37.81 6.02
C ASP A 7 -5.71 37.04 4.71
N GLU A 8 -4.57 37.24 4.05
CA GLU A 8 -4.30 36.56 2.77
C GLU A 8 -3.88 35.10 2.97
N LEU A 9 -4.34 34.20 2.09
CA LEU A 9 -3.90 32.80 2.12
C LEU A 9 -2.40 32.75 1.72
N SER A 10 -1.56 32.23 2.60
CA SER A 10 -0.12 32.05 2.37
C SER A 10 0.31 30.62 2.72
N LEU A 11 1.42 30.16 2.15
CA LEU A 11 1.89 28.77 2.33
C LEU A 11 2.22 28.47 3.80
N ASP A 12 2.76 29.46 4.51
CA ASP A 12 3.07 29.45 5.94
C ASP A 12 1.84 29.35 6.86
N LYS A 13 0.63 29.64 6.35
CA LYS A 13 -0.62 29.45 7.09
C LYS A 13 -1.18 28.03 7.00
N ILE A 14 -0.60 27.19 6.14
CA ILE A 14 -0.96 25.79 6.02
C ILE A 14 -0.28 25.02 7.16
N ASP A 15 -1.07 24.23 7.90
CA ASP A 15 -0.69 23.59 9.17
C ASP A 15 0.33 22.44 9.04
N ASP A 16 0.56 21.96 7.82
CA ASP A 16 1.52 20.89 7.51
C ASP A 16 2.60 21.32 6.49
N TYR A 17 2.69 22.61 6.18
CA TYR A 17 3.67 23.11 5.23
C TYR A 17 5.07 23.24 5.84
N ASN A 18 6.10 22.84 5.09
CA ASN A 18 7.52 22.96 5.47
C ASN A 18 7.92 22.17 6.75
N GLY A 19 7.43 20.94 6.90
CA GLY A 19 7.88 20.08 8.00
C GLY A 19 7.21 20.37 9.35
N THR A 20 6.15 21.18 9.34
CA THR A 20 5.37 21.56 10.53
C THR A 20 4.32 20.53 10.89
N GLU A 21 4.23 19.41 10.16
CA GLU A 21 3.19 18.43 10.39
C GLU A 21 3.28 17.80 11.79
N THR A 22 2.12 17.57 12.40
CA THR A 22 2.07 16.97 13.73
C THR A 22 2.61 15.54 13.73
N LYS A 23 3.23 15.14 14.84
CA LYS A 23 3.73 13.76 15.02
C LYS A 23 2.60 12.73 14.85
N GLU A 24 1.39 13.07 15.29
CA GLU A 24 0.20 12.24 15.13
C GLU A 24 -0.14 12.01 13.66
N LYS A 25 -0.19 13.09 12.85
CA LYS A 25 -0.44 12.98 11.41
C LYS A 25 0.58 12.08 10.71
N ARG A 26 1.87 12.23 11.02
CA ARG A 26 2.93 11.36 10.47
C ARG A 26 2.75 9.90 10.89
N ASN A 27 2.39 9.66 12.14
CA ASN A 27 2.19 8.30 12.64
C ASN A 27 0.95 7.66 12.01
N THR A 28 -0.12 8.42 11.81
CA THR A 28 -1.32 7.96 11.09
C THR A 28 -0.98 7.56 9.66
N VAL A 29 -0.24 8.39 8.92
CA VAL A 29 0.19 8.06 7.55
C VAL A 29 1.05 6.78 7.54
N LYS A 30 2.00 6.65 8.47
CA LYS A 30 2.81 5.43 8.59
C LYS A 30 1.96 4.19 8.90
N LEU A 31 0.98 4.32 9.79
CA LEU A 31 0.07 3.24 10.15
C LEU A 31 -0.72 2.78 8.92
N VAL A 32 -1.28 3.72 8.14
CA VAL A 32 -2.00 3.42 6.90
C VAL A 32 -1.10 2.69 5.91
N ILE A 33 0.14 3.13 5.71
CA ILE A 33 1.10 2.46 4.82
C ILE A 33 1.36 1.03 5.30
N VAL A 34 1.65 0.83 6.58
CA VAL A 34 1.90 -0.49 7.16
C VAL A 34 0.66 -1.39 7.01
N PHE A 35 -0.54 -0.84 7.23
CA PHE A 35 -1.80 -1.56 7.05
C PHE A 35 -1.98 -2.03 5.61
N CYS A 36 -1.78 -1.16 4.62
CA CYS A 36 -1.86 -1.53 3.21
C CYS A 36 -0.86 -2.63 2.84
N LEU A 37 0.37 -2.56 3.35
CA LEU A 37 1.39 -3.59 3.13
C LEU A 37 1.00 -4.93 3.76
N LEU A 38 0.47 -4.92 4.98
CA LEU A 38 0.01 -6.14 5.65
C LEU A 38 -1.15 -6.79 4.89
N VAL A 39 -2.13 -6.00 4.47
CA VAL A 39 -3.26 -6.50 3.67
C VAL A 39 -2.74 -7.10 2.37
N GLY A 40 -1.89 -6.38 1.63
CA GLY A 40 -1.27 -6.88 0.39
C GLY A 40 -0.49 -8.17 0.60
N ALA A 41 0.28 -8.28 1.69
CA ALA A 41 1.03 -9.48 2.04
C ALA A 41 0.11 -10.67 2.34
N VAL A 42 -0.99 -10.46 3.09
CA VAL A 42 -1.98 -11.49 3.38
C VAL A 42 -2.64 -12.00 2.09
N PHE A 43 -3.11 -11.10 1.23
CA PHE A 43 -3.71 -11.48 -0.05
C PHE A 43 -2.71 -12.23 -0.96
N SER A 44 -1.47 -11.75 -1.02
CA SER A 44 -0.41 -12.42 -1.79
C SER A 44 -0.10 -13.81 -1.25
N TYR A 45 -0.02 -13.96 0.08
CA TYR A 45 0.23 -15.23 0.73
C TYR A 45 -0.91 -16.23 0.45
N MET A 46 -2.17 -15.80 0.58
CA MET A 46 -3.32 -16.63 0.26
C MET A 46 -3.30 -17.07 -1.21
N LYS A 47 -3.03 -16.14 -2.13
CA LYS A 47 -2.95 -16.44 -3.56
C LYS A 47 -1.85 -17.45 -3.90
N TYR A 48 -0.66 -17.28 -3.31
CA TYR A 48 0.47 -18.17 -3.52
C TYR A 48 0.17 -19.60 -3.04
N ASN A 49 -0.40 -19.74 -1.84
CA ASN A 49 -0.72 -21.06 -1.28
C ASN A 49 -1.99 -21.70 -1.88
N SER A 50 -2.82 -20.93 -2.58
CA SER A 50 -3.98 -21.45 -3.30
C SER A 50 -3.63 -21.97 -4.70
N GLN A 51 -2.36 -21.90 -5.11
CA GLN A 51 -1.91 -22.51 -6.36
C GLN A 51 -1.81 -24.02 -6.15
N VAL A 52 -2.82 -24.75 -6.62
CA VAL A 52 -2.75 -26.19 -6.77
C VAL A 52 -1.92 -26.48 -8.03
N GLU A 53 -0.96 -27.41 -7.95
CA GLU A 53 -0.20 -27.83 -9.13
C GLU A 53 -1.12 -28.61 -10.08
N ASP A 54 -1.43 -28.00 -11.23
CA ASP A 54 -2.23 -28.56 -12.33
C ASP A 54 -1.43 -29.60 -13.17
N TYR A 55 -0.43 -30.26 -12.58
CA TYR A 55 0.35 -31.29 -13.24
C TYR A 55 -0.36 -32.65 -13.10
N VAL A 56 -0.92 -33.11 -14.22
CA VAL A 56 -1.50 -34.46 -14.32
C VAL A 56 -0.46 -35.36 -14.97
N GLY A 57 0.32 -36.12 -14.19
CA GLY A 57 1.34 -37.05 -14.71
C GLY A 57 2.14 -37.72 -13.60
N THR A 58 2.89 -38.77 -13.94
CA THR A 58 3.86 -39.43 -13.05
C THR A 58 5.28 -39.30 -13.61
N GLN A 59 6.30 -39.65 -12.84
CA GLN A 59 7.70 -39.65 -13.33
C GLN A 59 7.90 -40.63 -14.49
N GLU A 60 7.12 -41.72 -14.52
CA GLU A 60 7.19 -42.77 -15.53
C GLU A 60 6.28 -42.52 -16.74
N ALA A 61 5.26 -41.65 -16.57
CA ALA A 61 4.36 -41.21 -17.62
C ALA A 61 4.09 -39.70 -17.47
N PRO A 62 4.93 -38.84 -18.08
CA PRO A 62 4.73 -37.41 -18.01
C PRO A 62 3.44 -37.04 -18.75
N GLY A 63 2.54 -36.32 -18.09
CA GLY A 63 1.30 -35.88 -18.72
C GLY A 63 1.32 -34.41 -19.11
N ILE A 64 0.14 -33.81 -19.26
CA ILE A 64 -0.02 -32.49 -19.90
C ILE A 64 -0.11 -31.41 -18.81
N SER A 65 0.71 -30.37 -18.92
CA SER A 65 0.55 -29.16 -18.10
C SER A 65 -0.71 -28.42 -18.57
N THR A 66 -1.73 -28.35 -17.71
CA THR A 66 -3.01 -27.70 -18.05
C THR A 66 -3.06 -26.22 -17.67
N THR A 67 -2.00 -25.70 -17.04
CA THR A 67 -1.88 -24.27 -16.70
C THR A 67 -1.81 -23.44 -17.97
N LYS A 68 -2.91 -22.75 -18.31
CA LYS A 68 -2.93 -21.78 -19.41
C LYS A 68 -2.02 -20.60 -19.05
N LYS A 69 -1.06 -20.30 -19.94
CA LYS A 69 -0.21 -19.10 -19.90
C LYS A 69 -1.03 -17.81 -19.83
#